data_AF-A0A2P2IE77-F1
#
_entry.id   AF-A0A2P2IE77-F1
#
_cell.length_a   1.000
_cell.length_b   1.000
_cell.length_c   1.000
_cell.angle_alpha   90.00
_cell.angle_beta   90.00
_cell.angle_gamma   90.00
#
_symmetry.space_group_name_H-M   'P 1'
#
loop_
_entity.id
_entity.type
_entity.pdbx_description
1 polymer ?
#
loop_
_entity_poly.entity_id
_entity_poly.type
_entity_poly.pdbx_seq_one_letter_code
_entity_poly.pdbx_strand_id
1 'polypeptide(L)'
;AVAGVVPDDTFTVDQAVNALGFGKFQVKLSLVTGLCWMADSMEMMILAILGPALRCSWHLTEWQQAAFTTAVFLGMMLSSTFWGTLSDKYGRRRSLWLASLLLAYWGFLSAFSPTFGWLIMMR
;
A
#
# COMPACT_ATOMS: atom_id res chain seq x y z
N ALA A 1 24.64 2.09 -34.44
CA ALA A 1 25.76 1.27 -33.96
C ALA A 1 25.44 0.89 -32.51
N VAL A 2 25.32 -0.36 -32.09
CA VAL A 2 25.97 -1.59 -32.53
C VAL A 2 24.91 -2.70 -32.59
N ALA A 3 24.66 -3.23 -33.79
CA ALA A 3 24.01 -4.52 -33.96
C ALA A 3 25.11 -5.57 -33.76
N GLY A 4 25.26 -6.03 -32.52
CA GLY A 4 26.12 -7.16 -32.17
C GLY A 4 25.24 -8.38 -32.01
N VAL A 5 25.32 -9.29 -32.97
CA VAL A 5 24.77 -10.64 -32.88
C VAL A 5 25.36 -11.32 -31.64
N VAL A 6 24.52 -11.81 -30.73
CA VAL A 6 24.91 -12.78 -29.70
C VAL A 6 24.15 -14.07 -29.97
N PRO A 7 24.84 -15.16 -30.34
CA PRO A 7 24.28 -16.49 -30.37
C PRO A 7 24.26 -17.03 -28.93
N ASP A 8 23.08 -17.32 -28.40
CA ASP A 8 22.76 -18.39 -27.44
C ASP A 8 21.34 -18.13 -26.90
N ASP A 9 20.51 -19.16 -26.86
CA ASP A 9 19.06 -19.18 -26.55
C ASP A 9 18.68 -18.72 -25.12
N THR A 10 19.49 -17.88 -24.47
CA THR A 10 19.30 -17.47 -23.07
C THR A 10 19.23 -15.95 -22.96
N PHE A 11 18.02 -15.40 -23.09
CA PHE A 11 17.76 -14.00 -22.78
C PHE A 11 17.62 -13.81 -21.27
N THR A 12 18.29 -12.81 -20.70
CA THR A 12 17.94 -12.32 -19.36
C THR A 12 16.56 -11.66 -19.42
N VAL A 13 15.74 -11.85 -18.38
CA VAL A 13 14.34 -11.36 -18.34
C VAL A 13 14.29 -9.85 -18.64
N ASP A 14 15.26 -9.09 -18.16
CA ASP A 14 15.38 -7.65 -18.39
C ASP A 14 15.67 -7.28 -19.85
N GLN A 15 16.52 -8.03 -20.56
CA GLN A 15 16.82 -7.80 -21.97
C GLN A 15 15.65 -8.18 -22.87
N ALA A 16 14.94 -9.27 -22.57
CA ALA A 16 13.72 -9.65 -23.29
C ALA A 16 12.60 -8.63 -23.07
N VAL A 17 12.39 -8.15 -21.84
CA VAL A 17 11.38 -7.13 -21.53
C VAL A 17 11.71 -5.78 -22.17
N ASN A 18 12.97 -5.35 -22.18
CA ASN A 18 13.39 -4.13 -22.88
C ASN A 18 13.27 -4.26 -24.40
N ALA A 19 13.52 -5.43 -24.97
CA ALA A 19 13.34 -5.69 -26.41
C ALA A 19 11.85 -5.72 -26.82
N LEU A 20 10.95 -6.15 -25.93
CA LEU A 20 9.50 -6.20 -26.15
C LEU A 20 8.79 -4.84 -26.00
N GLY A 21 9.41 -3.86 -25.36
CA GLY A 21 8.91 -2.47 -25.24
C GLY A 21 7.66 -2.29 -24.35
N PHE A 22 7.12 -1.06 -24.33
CA PHE A 22 5.92 -0.67 -23.57
C PHE A 22 4.63 -1.24 -24.18
N GLY A 23 4.33 -2.49 -23.84
CA GLY A 23 3.12 -3.18 -24.30
C GLY A 23 1.85 -2.81 -23.53
N LYS A 24 0.68 -3.26 -24.02
CA LYS A 24 -0.64 -3.12 -23.36
C LYS A 24 -0.66 -3.67 -21.93
N PHE A 25 0.18 -4.66 -21.62
CA PHE A 25 0.33 -5.21 -20.28
C PHE A 25 0.95 -4.22 -19.28
N GLN A 26 1.98 -3.48 -19.68
CA GLN A 26 2.62 -2.49 -18.82
C GLN A 26 1.68 -1.31 -18.54
N VAL A 27 0.92 -0.86 -19.54
CA VAL A 27 -0.11 0.18 -19.35
C VAL A 27 -1.19 -0.31 -18.37
N LYS A 28 -1.68 -1.54 -18.53
CA LYS A 28 -2.67 -2.12 -17.61
C LYS A 28 -2.13 -2.27 -16.19
N LEU A 29 -0.87 -2.68 -16.02
CA LEU A 29 -0.22 -2.79 -14.72
C LEU A 29 -0.04 -1.42 -14.07
N SER A 30 0.42 -0.41 -14.84
CA SER A 30 0.58 0.96 -14.37
C SER A 30 -0.75 1.57 -13.92
N LEU A 31 -1.83 1.36 -14.67
CA LEU A 31 -3.17 1.81 -14.27
C LEU A 31 -3.63 1.16 -12.95
N VAL A 32 -3.47 -0.16 -12.80
CA VAL A 32 -3.87 -0.86 -11.56
C VAL A 32 -3.06 -0.38 -10.36
N THR A 33 -1.73 -0.30 -10.48
CA THR A 33 -0.87 0.18 -9.39
C THR A 33 -1.14 1.65 -9.07
N GLY A 34 -1.42 2.47 -10.08
CA GLY A 34 -1.81 3.87 -9.90
C GLY A 34 -3.12 3.99 -9.11
N LEU A 35 -4.13 3.18 -9.43
CA LEU A 35 -5.38 3.16 -8.67
C LEU A 35 -5.18 2.70 -7.21
N CYS A 36 -4.35 1.67 -6.99
CA CYS A 36 -3.98 1.25 -5.62
C CYS A 36 -3.30 2.38 -4.84
N TRP A 37 -2.38 3.12 -5.49
CA TRP A 37 -1.70 4.25 -4.87
C TRP A 37 -2.65 5.41 -4.54
N MET A 38 -3.61 5.69 -5.43
CA MET A 38 -4.64 6.68 -5.18
C MET A 38 -5.51 6.32 -3.97
N ALA A 39 -5.89 5.05 -3.83
CA ALA A 39 -6.65 4.56 -2.69
C ALA A 39 -5.87 4.73 -1.37
N ASP A 40 -4.60 4.34 -1.36
CA ASP A 40 -3.70 4.52 -0.22
C ASP A 40 -3.56 6.00 0.18
N SER A 41 -3.42 6.88 -0.81
CA SER A 41 -3.34 8.33 -0.58
C SER A 41 -4.64 8.92 0.00
N MET A 42 -5.81 8.42 -0.46
CA MET A 42 -7.10 8.83 0.08
C MET A 42 -7.24 8.46 1.56
N GLU A 43 -6.75 7.26 1.94
CA GLU A 43 -6.79 6.81 3.32
C GLU A 43 -5.90 7.66 4.23
N MET A 44 -4.69 7.99 3.79
CA MET A 44 -3.81 8.93 4.48
C MET A 44 -4.46 10.31 4.67
N MET A 45 -5.21 10.79 3.67
CA MET A 45 -5.95 12.05 3.79
C MET A 45 -7.07 11.96 4.83
N ILE A 46 -7.82 10.85 4.86
CA ILE A 46 -8.85 10.61 5.87
C ILE A 46 -8.24 10.60 7.27
N LEU A 47 -7.10 9.91 7.47
CA LEU A 47 -6.39 9.88 8.76
C LEU A 47 -5.99 11.28 9.23
N ALA A 48 -5.49 12.12 8.32
CA ALA A 48 -5.09 13.49 8.62
C ALA A 48 -6.25 14.38 9.07
N ILE A 49 -7.45 14.20 8.48
CA ILE A 49 -8.66 14.95 8.85
C ILE A 49 -9.31 14.38 10.10
N LEU A 50 -9.28 13.05 10.27
CA LEU A 50 -9.93 12.37 11.37
C LEU A 50 -9.26 12.67 12.71
N GLY A 51 -7.94 12.81 12.75
CA GLY A 51 -7.19 13.17 13.97
C GLY A 51 -7.77 14.38 14.73
N PRO A 52 -7.87 15.57 14.10
CA PRO A 52 -8.47 16.75 14.74
C PRO A 52 -9.99 16.63 14.96
N ALA A 53 -10.72 15.96 14.06
CA ALA A 53 -12.17 15.76 14.22
C ALA A 53 -12.50 14.93 15.47
N LEU A 54 -11.75 13.84 15.72
CA LEU A 54 -11.89 13.00 16.91
C LEU A 54 -11.58 13.76 18.20
N ARG A 55 -10.56 14.63 18.17
CA ARG A 55 -10.24 15.50 19.31
C ARG A 55 -11.41 16.41 19.67
N CYS A 56 -12.14 16.90 18.68
CA CYS A 56 -13.28 17.77 18.89
C CYS A 56 -14.52 17.02 19.41
N SER A 57 -14.81 15.82 18.89
CA SER A 57 -16.01 15.05 19.27
C SER A 57 -15.89 14.29 20.59
N TRP A 58 -14.72 13.73 20.89
CA TRP A 58 -14.49 12.91 22.08
C TRP A 58 -13.63 13.59 23.15
N HIS A 59 -13.28 14.87 22.96
CA HIS A 59 -12.48 15.67 23.89
C HIS A 59 -11.16 14.98 24.32
N LEU A 60 -10.47 14.36 23.37
CA LEU A 60 -9.23 13.64 23.64
C LEU A 60 -8.08 14.56 24.06
N THR A 61 -7.22 14.04 24.93
CA THR A 61 -5.98 14.71 25.34
C THR A 61 -4.98 14.76 24.18
N GLU A 62 -4.11 15.77 24.15
CA GLU A 62 -3.07 15.90 23.11
C GLU A 62 -2.16 14.66 23.02
N TRP A 63 -1.87 14.05 24.17
CA TRP A 63 -1.11 12.80 24.25
C TRP A 63 -1.76 11.63 23.49
N GLN A 64 -3.10 11.54 23.50
CA GLN A 64 -3.80 10.47 22.79
C GLN A 64 -3.80 10.70 21.27
N GLN A 65 -3.85 11.96 20.83
CA GLN A 65 -3.69 12.31 19.42
C GLN A 65 -2.27 11.98 18.92
N ALA A 66 -1.24 12.27 19.71
CA ALA A 66 0.13 11.89 19.39
C ALA A 66 0.27 10.36 19.30
N ALA A 67 -0.24 9.64 20.30
CA ALA A 67 -0.22 8.17 20.33
C ALA A 67 -0.92 7.54 19.13
N PHE A 68 -2.02 8.12 18.64
CA PHE A 68 -2.70 7.68 17.41
C PHE A 68 -1.77 7.74 16.20
N THR A 69 -1.10 8.89 15.98
CA THR A 69 -0.18 9.02 14.85
C THR A 69 1.02 8.07 14.99
N THR A 70 1.59 7.93 16.19
CA THR A 70 2.71 7.02 16.44
C THR A 70 2.32 5.56 16.20
N ALA A 71 1.11 5.14 16.59
CA ALA A 71 0.62 3.79 16.35
C ALA A 71 0.54 3.48 14.85
N VAL A 72 0.01 4.40 14.04
CA VAL A 72 -0.05 4.25 12.58
C VAL A 72 1.36 4.12 11.98
N PHE A 73 2.29 4.98 12.38
CA PHE A 73 3.68 4.89 11.90
C PHE A 73 4.38 3.60 12.31
N LEU A 74 4.15 3.11 13.53
CA LEU A 74 4.66 1.82 13.99
C LEU A 74 4.06 0.66 13.18
N GLY A 75 2.76 0.71 12.89
CA GLY A 75 2.08 -0.26 12.03
C GLY A 75 2.68 -0.30 10.62
N MET A 76 2.97 0.86 10.02
CA MET A 76 3.65 0.96 8.73
C MET A 76 5.06 0.35 8.76
N MET A 77 5.82 0.59 9.82
CA MET A 77 7.16 0.03 9.96
C MET A 77 7.13 -1.49 10.02
N LEU A 78 6.26 -2.08 10.84
CA LEU A 78 6.14 -3.53 10.99
C LEU A 78 5.58 -4.20 9.73
N SER A 79 4.55 -3.59 9.12
CA SER A 79 3.90 -4.14 7.94
C SER A 79 4.81 -4.10 6.71
N SER A 80 5.68 -3.09 6.56
CA SER A 80 6.60 -2.99 5.40
C SER A 80 7.47 -4.24 5.22
N THR A 81 8.01 -4.77 6.33
CA THR A 81 8.88 -5.95 6.32
C THR A 81 8.09 -7.21 5.98
N PHE A 82 6.87 -7.32 6.53
CA PHE A 82 5.97 -8.43 6.25
C PHE A 82 5.52 -8.47 4.79
N TRP A 83 5.06 -7.33 4.25
CA TRP A 83 4.63 -7.22 2.86
C TRP A 83 5.78 -7.39 1.88
N GLY A 84 7.00 -6.94 2.22
CA GLY A 84 8.19 -7.17 1.41
C GLY A 84 8.47 -8.66 1.21
N THR A 85 8.57 -9.41 2.31
CA THR A 85 8.80 -10.87 2.24
C THR A 85 7.65 -11.63 1.57
N LEU A 86 6.40 -11.18 1.77
CA LEU A 86 5.23 -11.78 1.14
C LEU A 86 5.20 -11.55 -0.38
N SER A 87 5.57 -10.34 -0.82
CA SER A 87 5.66 -9.96 -2.23
C SER A 87 6.68 -10.83 -2.97
N ASP A 88 7.82 -11.10 -2.35
CA ASP A 88 8.89 -11.90 -2.95
C ASP A 88 8.51 -13.38 -3.06
N LYS A 89 7.76 -13.91 -2.09
CA LYS A 89 7.41 -15.34 -2.04
C LYS A 89 6.16 -15.71 -2.86
N TYR A 90 5.12 -14.87 -2.86
CA TYR A 90 3.82 -15.20 -3.47
C TYR A 90 3.53 -14.44 -4.78
N GLY A 91 4.46 -13.56 -5.17
CA GLY A 91 4.38 -12.74 -6.38
C GLY A 91 3.68 -11.39 -6.17
N ARG A 92 4.29 -10.34 -6.73
CA ARG A 92 3.87 -8.92 -6.63
C ARG A 92 2.39 -8.66 -6.88
N ARG A 93 1.77 -9.33 -7.87
CA ARG A 93 0.35 -9.09 -8.21
C ARG A 93 -0.59 -9.53 -7.09
N ARG A 94 -0.35 -10.69 -6.47
CA ARG A 94 -1.21 -11.21 -5.39
C ARG A 94 -1.03 -10.37 -4.13
N SER A 95 0.21 -9.98 -3.84
CA SER A 95 0.52 -9.10 -2.71
C SER A 95 -0.24 -7.77 -2.78
N LEU A 96 -0.27 -7.12 -3.95
CA LEU A 96 -1.01 -5.86 -4.12
C LEU A 96 -2.52 -6.04 -3.90
N TRP A 97 -3.12 -7.07 -4.48
CA TRP A 97 -4.55 -7.34 -4.28
C TRP A 97 -4.89 -7.66 -2.82
N LEU A 98 -4.07 -8.47 -2.15
CA LEU A 98 -4.24 -8.79 -0.73
C LEU A 98 -4.09 -7.54 0.15
N ALA A 99 -3.10 -6.69 -0.13
CA ALA A 99 -2.89 -5.46 0.63
C ALA A 99 -4.08 -4.51 0.49
N SER A 100 -4.55 -4.27 -0.75
CA SER A 100 -5.71 -3.43 -0.98
C SER A 100 -6.99 -3.98 -0.36
N LEU A 101 -7.18 -5.31 -0.36
CA LEU A 101 -8.35 -5.94 0.28
C LEU A 101 -8.30 -5.84 1.80
N LEU A 102 -7.14 -6.08 2.41
CA LEU A 102 -6.97 -5.94 3.87
C LEU A 102 -7.14 -4.50 4.32
N LEU A 103 -6.58 -3.56 3.55
CA LEU A 103 -6.74 -2.12 3.78
C LEU A 103 -8.23 -1.74 3.72
N ALA A 104 -8.93 -2.12 2.66
CA ALA A 104 -10.37 -1.85 2.53
C ALA A 104 -11.20 -2.51 3.64
N TYR A 105 -10.83 -3.73 4.05
CA TYR A 105 -11.52 -4.47 5.12
C TYR A 105 -11.38 -3.77 6.48
N TRP A 106 -10.15 -3.43 6.88
CA TRP A 106 -9.90 -2.73 8.14
C TRP A 106 -10.43 -1.30 8.11
N GLY A 107 -10.28 -0.59 6.99
CA GLY A 107 -10.88 0.72 6.76
C GLY A 107 -12.40 0.68 6.92
N PHE A 108 -13.08 -0.29 6.32
CA PHE A 108 -14.53 -0.45 6.48
C PHE A 108 -14.93 -0.80 7.92
N LEU A 109 -14.19 -1.70 8.56
CA LEU A 109 -14.47 -2.13 9.94
C LEU A 109 -14.28 -0.98 10.94
N SER A 110 -13.32 -0.09 10.67
CA SER A 110 -13.07 1.10 11.48
C SER A 110 -14.23 2.11 11.47
N ALA A 111 -15.08 2.11 10.43
CA ALA A 111 -16.27 2.96 10.36
C ALA A 111 -17.35 2.55 11.39
N PHE A 112 -17.33 1.29 11.84
CA PHE A 112 -18.23 0.77 12.86
C PHE A 112 -17.65 0.85 14.28
N SER A 113 -16.50 1.50 14.46
CA SER A 113 -15.82 1.54 15.77
C SER A 113 -16.56 2.44 16.78
N PRO A 114 -17.02 1.89 17.93
CA PRO A 114 -17.75 2.67 18.93
C PRO A 114 -16.82 3.39 19.93
N THR A 115 -15.53 3.04 19.97
CA THR A 115 -14.55 3.56 20.94
C THR A 115 -13.20 3.87 20.29
N PHE A 116 -12.50 4.87 20.81
CA PHE A 116 -11.21 5.34 20.31
C PHE A 116 -10.12 4.25 20.29
N GLY A 117 -10.09 3.37 21.31
CA GLY A 117 -9.14 2.25 21.34
C GLY A 117 -9.40 1.22 20.23
N TRP A 118 -10.67 0.97 19.90
CA TRP A 118 -11.03 0.09 18.79
C TRP A 118 -10.67 0.72 17.44
N LEU A 119 -10.81 2.04 17.33
CA LEU A 119 -10.41 2.79 16.14
C LEU A 119 -8.89 2.72 15.92
N ILE A 120 -8.06 2.85 16.97
CA ILE A 120 -6.60 2.67 16.86
C ILE A 120 -6.24 1.25 16.44
N MET A 121 -6.89 0.23 17.02
CA MET A 121 -6.59 -1.18 16.69
C MET A 121 -6.95 -1.57 15.26
N MET A 122 -7.90 -0.86 14.64
CA MET A 122 -8.37 -1.14 13.28
C MET A 122 -7.74 -0.26 12.20
N ARG A 123 -6.74 0.55 12.55
CA ARG A 123 -5.97 1.39 11.61
C ARG A 123 -4.54 0.93 11.57
#